data_AF-A0A2H1L8C3-F1
#
_entry.id   AF-A0A2H1L8C3-F1
#
_cell.length_a   1.000
_cell.length_b   1.000
_cell.length_c   1.000
_cell.angle_alpha   90.00
_cell.angle_beta   90.00
_cell.angle_gamma   90.00
#
_symmetry.space_group_name_H-M   'P 1'
#
loop_
_entity.id
_entity.type
_entity.pdbx_description
1 polymer ?
#
loop_
_entity_poly.entity_id
_entity_poly.type
_entity_poly.pdbx_seq_one_letter_code
_entity_poly.pdbx_strand_id
1 'polypeptide(L)'
;MNPIPGFEDLGAGSTGVPETISLTRAVKSGEKKTLGVAWLTEPFQVDIELLAQMQETGIAPGTVMKAEPDGDYISNRADGSSDVPDLPSETTASVFVTR
;
A
#
# COMPACT_ATOMS: atom_id res chain seq x y z
N MET A 1 22.28 6.00 -10.25
CA MET A 1 21.74 5.38 -11.48
C MET A 1 21.27 4.02 -11.06
N ASN A 2 19.95 3.78 -11.02
CA ASN A 2 19.46 2.45 -10.66
C ASN A 2 19.43 1.61 -11.95
N PRO A 3 20.19 0.51 -12.04
CA PRO A 3 20.22 -0.32 -13.24
C PRO A 3 18.89 -1.06 -13.36
N ILE A 4 18.36 -1.20 -14.58
CA ILE A 4 17.27 -2.14 -14.87
C ILE A 4 17.92 -3.42 -15.40
N PRO A 5 17.99 -4.50 -14.61
CA PRO A 5 18.50 -5.77 -15.08
C PRO A 5 17.45 -6.51 -15.91
N GLY A 6 17.85 -7.01 -17.09
CA GLY A 6 17.31 -8.22 -17.73
C GLY A 6 15.85 -8.18 -18.18
N PHE A 7 15.58 -7.62 -19.36
CA PHE A 7 14.31 -7.73 -20.09
C PHE A 7 14.28 -8.98 -21.01
N GLU A 8 14.83 -10.10 -20.56
CA GLU A 8 14.92 -11.34 -21.36
C GLU A 8 14.82 -12.58 -20.47
N ASP A 9 13.66 -12.79 -19.83
CA ASP A 9 13.10 -14.14 -19.55
C ASP A 9 11.69 -13.99 -18.95
N LEU A 10 10.67 -13.76 -19.78
CA LEU A 10 9.28 -14.06 -19.38
C LEU A 10 8.79 -15.24 -20.22
N GLY A 11 9.47 -16.37 -20.02
CA GLY A 11 9.01 -17.68 -20.45
C GLY A 11 7.75 -18.08 -19.69
N ALA A 12 6.67 -18.30 -20.45
CA ALA A 12 5.57 -19.22 -20.19
C ALA A 12 5.32 -19.64 -18.73
N GLY A 13 4.70 -18.75 -17.97
CA GLY A 13 3.98 -19.07 -16.75
C GLY A 13 3.07 -17.91 -16.42
N SER A 14 1.76 -18.05 -16.57
CA SER A 14 0.81 -17.11 -15.96
C SER A 14 0.84 -17.29 -14.43
N THR A 15 1.95 -16.94 -13.79
CA THR A 15 1.95 -16.58 -12.38
C THR A 15 1.43 -15.14 -12.36
N GLY A 16 0.10 -15.00 -12.35
CA GLY A 16 -0.56 -13.72 -12.41
C GLY A 16 0.09 -12.76 -11.42
N VAL A 17 0.60 -11.64 -11.94
CA VAL A 17 0.97 -10.50 -11.10
C VAL A 17 -0.25 -10.29 -10.18
N PRO A 18 -0.10 -10.37 -8.85
CA PRO A 18 -1.25 -10.14 -7.97
C PRO A 18 -1.88 -8.81 -8.37
N GLU A 19 -3.20 -8.79 -8.55
CA GLU A 19 -3.89 -7.59 -9.04
C GLU A 19 -3.70 -6.48 -8.01
N THR A 20 -2.73 -5.59 -8.27
CA THR A 20 -2.44 -4.47 -7.40
C THR A 20 -3.45 -3.36 -7.69
N ILE A 21 -4.18 -2.96 -6.66
CA ILE A 21 -5.16 -1.88 -6.75
C ILE A 21 -4.79 -0.77 -5.76
N SER A 22 -5.28 0.44 -5.99
CA SER A 22 -5.12 1.51 -4.99
C SER A 22 -5.90 1.15 -3.72
N LEU A 23 -5.36 1.53 -2.57
CA LEU A 23 -5.97 1.30 -1.28
C LEU A 23 -7.38 1.87 -1.22
N THR A 24 -7.59 3.09 -1.72
CA THR A 24 -8.91 3.72 -1.84
C THR A 24 -9.90 2.86 -2.62
N ARG A 25 -9.44 2.21 -3.70
CA ARG A 25 -10.28 1.32 -4.51
C ARG A 25 -10.55 0.00 -3.79
N ALA A 26 -9.59 -0.52 -3.04
CA ALA A 26 -9.73 -1.75 -2.27
C ALA A 26 -10.80 -1.63 -1.17
N VAL A 27 -10.84 -0.49 -0.49
CA VAL A 27 -11.82 -0.20 0.58
C VAL A 27 -13.09 0.51 0.10
N LYS A 28 -13.24 0.76 -1.20
CA LYS A 28 -14.43 1.43 -1.78
C LYS A 28 -15.76 0.76 -1.43
N SER A 29 -15.75 -0.53 -1.11
CA SER A 29 -16.92 -1.30 -0.65
C SER A 29 -17.47 -0.81 0.71
N GLY A 30 -16.69 -0.01 1.46
CA GLY A 30 -17.01 0.35 2.85
C GLY A 30 -16.68 -0.76 3.85
N GLU A 31 -16.05 -1.84 3.41
CA GLU A 31 -15.73 -3.00 4.23
C GLU A 31 -14.28 -2.94 4.69
N LYS A 32 -14.03 -3.34 5.93
CA LYS A 32 -12.68 -3.60 6.44
C LYS A 32 -12.04 -4.76 5.69
N LYS A 33 -10.82 -4.57 5.19
CA LYS A 33 -10.08 -5.60 4.44
C LYS A 33 -8.65 -5.71 4.92
N THR A 34 -8.14 -6.93 4.91
CA THR A 34 -6.71 -7.22 5.12
C THR A 34 -6.04 -7.28 3.76
N LEU A 35 -5.01 -6.46 3.57
CA LEU A 35 -4.37 -6.19 2.29
C LEU A 35 -2.85 -6.11 2.51
N GLY A 36 -2.07 -6.58 1.54
CA GLY A 36 -0.61 -6.46 1.55
C GLY A 36 -0.16 -5.17 0.88
N VAL A 37 0.64 -4.34 1.55
CA VAL A 37 1.25 -3.14 0.94
C VAL A 37 2.22 -3.58 -0.15
N ALA A 38 1.98 -3.17 -1.38
CA ALA A 38 2.81 -3.52 -2.52
C ALA A 38 3.89 -2.47 -2.76
N TRP A 39 3.50 -1.20 -2.92
CA TRP A 39 4.41 -0.07 -3.09
C TRP A 39 3.70 1.27 -2.86
N LEU A 40 4.49 2.33 -2.69
CA LEU A 40 4.05 3.72 -2.51
C LEU A 40 4.52 4.53 -3.73
N THR A 41 3.62 5.26 -4.41
CA THR A 41 3.96 6.08 -5.58
C THR A 41 4.31 7.53 -5.21
N GLU A 42 4.98 8.25 -6.10
CA GLU A 42 5.21 9.70 -5.94
C GLU A 42 3.86 10.47 -5.85
N PRO A 43 3.74 11.53 -5.03
CA PRO A 43 4.79 12.24 -4.25
C PRO A 43 5.09 11.63 -2.87
N PHE A 44 4.46 10.50 -2.52
CA PHE A 44 4.64 9.87 -1.21
C PHE A 44 6.13 9.57 -0.90
N GLN A 45 6.92 9.30 -1.94
CA GLN A 45 8.36 9.01 -1.83
C GLN A 45 9.24 10.23 -1.50
N VAL A 46 8.73 11.47 -1.62
CA VAL A 46 9.49 12.69 -1.29
C VAL A 46 9.07 13.30 0.06
N ASP A 47 7.93 12.88 0.60
CA ASP A 47 7.41 13.34 1.89
C ASP A 47 8.05 12.57 3.07
N ILE A 48 9.19 13.07 3.55
CA ILE A 48 9.97 12.44 4.63
C ILE A 48 9.14 12.25 5.91
N GLU A 49 8.30 13.23 6.27
CA GLU A 49 7.47 13.16 7.48
C GLU A 49 6.44 12.02 7.39
N LEU A 50 5.82 11.87 6.22
CA LEU A 50 4.84 10.82 5.97
C LEU A 50 5.50 9.44 5.90
N LEU A 51 6.67 9.34 5.26
CA LEU A 51 7.48 8.11 5.24
C LEU A 51 7.94 7.69 6.63
N ALA A 52 8.30 8.66 7.49
CA ALA A 52 8.65 8.39 8.88
C ALA A 52 7.44 7.85 9.65
N GLN A 53 6.28 8.48 9.52
CA GLN A 53 5.03 8.01 10.14
C GLN A 53 4.65 6.60 9.66
N MET A 54 4.75 6.31 8.37
CA MET A 54 4.51 4.96 7.85
C MET A 54 5.46 3.93 8.44
N GLN A 55 6.74 4.26 8.59
CA GLN A 55 7.72 3.37 9.23
C GLN A 55 7.44 3.17 10.72
N GLU A 56 7.13 4.24 11.46
CA GLU A 56 6.78 4.16 12.89
C GLU A 56 5.54 3.29 13.13
N THR A 57 4.59 3.35 12.20
CA THR A 57 3.34 2.58 12.24
C THR A 57 3.50 1.18 11.63
N GLY A 58 4.68 0.83 11.12
CA GLY A 58 4.97 -0.47 10.52
C GLY A 58 4.35 -0.69 9.14
N ILE A 59 3.82 0.35 8.49
CA ILE A 59 3.29 0.29 7.13
C ILE A 59 4.44 0.44 6.14
N ALA A 60 5.01 -0.69 5.73
CA ALA A 60 6.06 -0.75 4.72
C ALA A 60 5.68 -1.68 3.55
N PRO A 61 6.21 -1.47 2.34
CA PRO A 61 6.07 -2.43 1.24
C PRO A 61 6.44 -3.85 1.68
N GLY A 62 5.59 -4.83 1.37
CA GLY A 62 5.69 -6.22 1.80
C GLY A 62 5.00 -6.52 3.14
N THR A 63 4.46 -5.52 3.83
CA THR A 63 3.75 -5.71 5.11
C THR A 63 2.25 -5.91 4.88
N VAL A 64 1.62 -6.74 5.71
CA VAL A 64 0.18 -6.92 5.72
C VAL A 64 -0.46 -5.89 6.66
N MET A 65 -1.50 -5.21 6.20
CA MET A 65 -2.25 -4.24 6.99
C MET A 65 -3.76 -4.45 6.85
N LYS A 66 -4.50 -4.01 7.87
CA LYS A 66 -5.96 -3.91 7.86
C LYS A 66 -6.32 -2.48 7.52
N ALA A 67 -7.12 -2.30 6.48
CA ALA A 67 -7.64 -1.01 6.07
C ALA A 67 -9.14 -0.94 6.36
N GLU A 68 -9.57 0.14 7.00
CA GLU A 68 -10.97 0.42 7.32
C GLU A 68 -11.31 1.84 6.85
N PRO A 69 -12.31 2.02 5.96
CA PRO A 69 -12.72 3.35 5.53
C PRO A 69 -13.54 4.05 6.63
N ASP A 70 -13.15 5.27 7.01
CA ASP A 70 -13.81 6.14 7.99
C ASP A 70 -14.10 7.51 7.35
N GLY A 71 -15.26 7.63 6.69
CA GLY A 71 -15.65 8.86 6.01
C GLY A 71 -14.67 9.25 4.88
N ASP A 72 -14.00 10.39 5.05
CA ASP A 72 -13.00 10.93 4.11
C ASP A 72 -11.58 10.38 4.35
N TYR A 73 -11.39 9.64 5.45
CA TYR A 73 -10.13 9.03 5.86
C TYR A 73 -10.21 7.51 5.77
N ILE A 74 -9.05 6.86 5.76
CA ILE A 74 -8.92 5.42 5.80
C ILE A 74 -7.93 5.10 6.91
N SER A 75 -8.42 4.38 7.91
CA SER A 75 -7.64 3.89 9.04
C SER A 75 -6.84 2.67 8.60
N ASN A 76 -5.53 2.73 8.80
CA ASN A 76 -4.60 1.71 8.35
C ASN A 76 -3.90 1.10 9.56
N ARG A 77 -4.01 -0.21 9.76
CA ARG A 77 -3.35 -0.90 10.88
C ARG A 77 -2.43 -2.00 10.36
N ALA A 78 -1.12 -1.82 10.48
CA ALA A 78 -0.17 -2.88 10.16
C ALA A 78 -0.29 -4.06 11.14
N ASP A 79 -0.03 -5.28 10.65
CA ASP A 79 0.03 -6.47 11.49
C ASP A 79 1.24 -6.36 12.45
N GLY A 80 0.97 -6.34 13.76
CA GLY A 80 2.00 -6.17 14.80
C GLY A 80 2.21 -4.73 15.28
N SER A 81 1.57 -3.73 14.67
CA SER A 81 1.59 -2.36 15.16
C SER A 81 0.34 -2.03 15.98
N SER A 82 0.55 -1.31 17.09
CA SER A 82 -0.56 -0.76 17.89
C SER A 82 -1.07 0.58 17.34
N ASP A 83 -0.32 1.18 16.44
CA ASP A 83 -0.61 2.48 15.85
C ASP A 83 -1.47 2.34 14.59
N VAL A 84 -2.35 3.32 14.37
CA VAL A 84 -3.34 3.30 13.30
C VAL A 84 -3.29 4.64 12.58
N PRO A 85 -2.41 4.81 11.59
CA PRO A 85 -2.39 6.04 10.82
C PRO A 85 -3.66 6.18 9.99
N ASP A 86 -4.38 7.25 10.25
CA ASP A 86 -5.51 7.70 9.43
C ASP A 86 -4.96 8.53 8.27
N LEU A 87 -5.15 8.03 7.05
CA LEU A 87 -4.72 8.70 5.84
C LEU A 87 -5.94 9.24 5.09
N PRO A 88 -5.90 10.46 4.55
CA PRO A 88 -6.99 10.95 3.71
C PRO A 88 -7.09 10.12 2.43
N SER A 89 -8.31 9.99 1.91
CA SER A 89 -8.59 9.21 0.71
C SER A 89 -7.70 9.59 -0.50
N GLU A 90 -7.35 10.87 -0.64
CA GLU A 90 -6.43 11.36 -1.68
C GLU A 90 -5.02 10.77 -1.53
N THR A 91 -4.49 10.70 -0.31
CA THR A 91 -3.16 10.13 -0.02
C THR A 91 -3.15 8.62 -0.23
N THR A 92 -4.22 7.92 0.15
CA THR A 92 -4.34 6.47 -0.07
C THR A 92 -4.44 6.07 -1.54
N ALA A 93 -4.77 7.00 -2.44
CA ALA A 93 -4.79 6.72 -3.88
C ALA A 93 -3.38 6.39 -4.41
N SER A 94 -2.34 6.88 -3.73
CA SER A 94 -0.92 6.63 -4.00
C SER A 94 -0.37 5.38 -3.30
N VAL A 95 -1.17 4.73 -2.46
CA VAL A 95 -0.82 3.48 -1.77
C VAL A 95 -1.38 2.32 -2.56
N PHE A 96 -0.51 1.45 -3.04
CA PHE A 96 -0.88 0.28 -3.84
C PHE A 96 -0.82 -0.97 -2.98
N VAL A 97 -1.88 -1.77 -3.06
CA VAL A 97 -2.06 -2.95 -2.24
C VAL A 97 -2.46 -4.16 -3.06
N THR A 98 -2.09 -5.33 -2.55
CA THR A 98 -2.41 -6.64 -3.12
C THR A 98 -3.37 -7.39 -2.20
N ARG A 99 -4.21 -8.23 -2.81
CA ARG A 99 -5.18 -9.08 -2.13
C ARG A 99 -4.58 -10.44 -1.76
#